data_AF-A0A3N4S0B5-F1
#
_entry.id   AF-A0A3N4S0B5-F1
#
_cell.length_a   1.000
_cell.length_b   1.000
_cell.length_c   1.000
_cell.angle_alpha   90.00
_cell.angle_beta   90.00
_cell.angle_gamma   90.00
#
_symmetry.space_group_name_H-M   'P 1'
#
loop_
_entity.id
_entity.type
_entity.pdbx_description
1 polymer ?
#
loop_
_entity_poly.entity_id
_entity_poly.type
_entity_poly.pdbx_seq_one_letter_code
_entity_poly.pdbx_strand_id
1 'polypeptide(L)'
;MQPHARHALENWHTAWTAQQDAALAAFATAFPGLARMDRPTGCCDPRMKVERHGEATGFVCFDDHGRATVDFAGIPQTTLGRTLEVIFGCGWFEEGPEGIAAAPPGTYNWDDEATYTEFEIKVEADATASICMSYVTVEDAVVLLDELQHQLVEHSATAEEP
;
A
#
# COMPACT_ATOMS: atom_id res chain seq x y z
N MET A 1 36.65 -14.90 -1.59
CA MET A 1 35.60 -15.56 -0.78
C MET A 1 35.86 -17.06 -0.75
N GLN A 2 35.75 -17.70 0.41
CA GLN A 2 35.88 -19.17 0.53
C GLN A 2 34.74 -19.87 -0.23
N PRO A 3 34.94 -21.08 -0.80
CA PRO A 3 33.92 -21.76 -1.59
C PRO A 3 32.58 -21.96 -0.86
N HIS A 4 32.62 -22.36 0.42
CA HIS A 4 31.41 -22.54 1.23
C HIS A 4 30.67 -21.22 1.49
N ALA A 5 31.39 -20.11 1.65
CA ALA A 5 30.79 -18.80 1.84
C ALA A 5 30.13 -18.30 0.54
N ARG A 6 30.72 -18.59 -0.63
CA ARG A 6 30.08 -18.30 -1.93
C ARG A 6 28.76 -19.06 -2.08
N HIS A 7 28.78 -20.36 -1.78
CA HIS A 7 27.58 -21.18 -1.87
C HIS A 7 26.48 -20.71 -0.89
N ALA A 8 26.85 -20.34 0.33
CA ALA A 8 25.90 -19.77 1.30
C ALA A 8 25.28 -18.46 0.78
N LEU A 9 26.08 -17.59 0.15
CA LEU A 9 25.59 -16.34 -0.43
C LEU A 9 24.67 -16.58 -1.63
N GLU A 10 24.98 -17.54 -2.50
CA GLU A 10 24.12 -17.95 -3.62
C GLU A 10 22.75 -18.47 -3.13
N ASN A 11 22.75 -19.28 -2.06
CA ASN A 11 21.52 -19.76 -1.44
C ASN A 11 20.70 -18.60 -0.84
N TRP A 12 21.37 -17.66 -0.17
CA TRP A 12 20.73 -16.47 0.36
C TRP A 12 20.08 -15.61 -0.74
N HIS A 13 20.80 -15.35 -1.85
CA HIS A 13 20.23 -14.62 -3.00
C HIS A 13 19.03 -15.33 -3.63
N THR A 14 19.07 -16.66 -3.69
CA THR A 14 17.97 -17.47 -4.21
C THR A 14 16.73 -17.34 -3.32
N ALA A 15 16.91 -17.48 -2.00
CA ALA A 15 15.82 -17.31 -1.04
C ALA A 15 15.23 -15.89 -1.07
N TRP A 16 16.10 -14.87 -1.15
CA TRP A 16 15.69 -13.48 -1.27
C TRP A 16 14.84 -13.21 -2.51
N THR A 17 15.29 -13.70 -3.68
CA THR A 17 14.53 -13.57 -4.94
C THR A 17 13.16 -14.25 -4.84
N ALA A 18 13.11 -15.45 -4.25
CA ALA A 18 11.85 -16.16 -4.04
C ALA A 18 10.89 -15.40 -3.12
N GLN A 19 11.41 -14.75 -2.06
CA GLN A 19 10.62 -13.90 -1.17
C GLN A 19 10.07 -12.67 -1.91
N GLN A 20 10.88 -12.02 -2.74
CA GLN A 20 10.44 -10.89 -3.58
C GLN A 20 9.29 -11.31 -4.50
N ASP A 21 9.45 -12.40 -5.25
CA ASP A 21 8.42 -12.86 -6.18
C ASP A 21 7.14 -13.29 -5.45
N ALA A 22 7.24 -13.89 -4.25
CA ALA A 22 6.09 -14.22 -3.43
C ALA A 22 5.34 -12.97 -2.92
N ALA A 23 6.05 -11.93 -2.50
CA ALA A 23 5.44 -10.67 -2.09
C ALA A 23 4.69 -10.01 -3.24
N LEU A 24 5.29 -9.93 -4.44
CA LEU A 24 4.62 -9.40 -5.63
C LEU A 24 3.36 -10.20 -5.99
N ALA A 25 3.42 -11.53 -5.90
CA ALA A 25 2.25 -12.38 -6.14
C ALA A 25 1.14 -12.11 -5.12
N ALA A 26 1.48 -11.90 -3.85
CA ALA A 26 0.51 -11.54 -2.82
C ALA A 26 -0.14 -10.17 -3.10
N PHE A 27 0.65 -9.16 -3.46
CA PHE A 27 0.14 -7.84 -3.84
C PHE A 27 -0.82 -7.92 -5.03
N ALA A 28 -0.43 -8.63 -6.09
CA ALA A 28 -1.27 -8.81 -7.28
C ALA A 28 -2.58 -9.55 -6.99
N THR A 29 -2.57 -10.43 -5.99
CA THR A 29 -3.75 -11.17 -5.54
C THR A 29 -4.70 -10.26 -4.77
N ALA A 30 -4.16 -9.44 -3.86
CA ALA A 30 -4.92 -8.49 -3.04
C ALA A 30 -5.54 -7.36 -3.87
N PHE A 31 -4.80 -6.82 -4.85
CA PHE A 31 -5.29 -5.75 -5.72
C PHE A 31 -5.14 -6.14 -7.20
N PRO A 32 -6.17 -6.76 -7.80
CA PRO A 32 -6.13 -7.17 -9.21
C PRO A 32 -5.80 -6.02 -10.15
N GLY A 33 -5.00 -6.25 -11.18
CA GLY A 33 -4.60 -5.21 -12.13
C GLY A 33 -3.33 -4.44 -11.74
N LEU A 34 -2.75 -4.70 -10.56
CA LEU A 34 -1.34 -4.40 -10.32
C LEU A 34 -0.48 -5.18 -11.33
N ALA A 35 0.34 -4.46 -12.08
CA ALA A 35 1.26 -5.02 -13.06
C ALA A 35 2.71 -4.69 -12.69
N ARG A 36 3.60 -5.66 -12.82
CA ARG A 36 5.04 -5.48 -12.57
C ARG A 36 5.60 -4.42 -13.51
N MET A 37 6.38 -3.49 -12.97
CA MET A 37 7.07 -2.47 -13.75
C MET A 37 8.41 -2.99 -14.26
N ASP A 38 8.81 -2.53 -15.45
CA ASP A 38 10.16 -2.73 -15.96
C ASP A 38 11.17 -1.90 -15.17
N ARG A 39 12.37 -2.44 -14.96
CA ARG A 39 13.48 -1.73 -14.31
C ARG A 39 14.02 -0.61 -15.22
N PRO A 40 14.57 0.47 -14.64
CA PRO A 40 14.70 0.76 -13.21
C PRO A 40 13.46 1.43 -12.61
N THR A 41 13.06 1.06 -11.39
CA THR A 41 11.87 1.65 -10.73
C THR A 41 12.21 2.63 -9.60
N GLY A 42 13.51 2.94 -9.42
CA GLY A 42 13.99 3.90 -8.43
C GLY A 42 14.51 3.22 -7.17
N CYS A 43 14.07 3.70 -6.00
CA CYS A 43 14.51 3.21 -4.68
C CYS A 43 14.20 1.74 -4.40
N CYS A 44 13.22 1.18 -5.09
CA CYS A 44 12.44 0.08 -4.57
C CYS A 44 12.13 -0.92 -5.70
N ASP A 45 13.09 -1.78 -6.03
CA ASP A 45 12.97 -2.83 -7.05
C ASP A 45 12.84 -4.20 -6.36
N PRO A 46 11.68 -4.89 -6.42
CA PRO A 46 10.62 -4.77 -7.44
C PRO A 46 9.39 -3.91 -7.08
N ARG A 47 8.79 -3.28 -8.11
CA ARG A 47 7.57 -2.45 -8.03
C ARG A 47 6.46 -2.93 -8.97
N MET A 48 5.22 -2.79 -8.53
CA MET A 48 4.00 -2.99 -9.32
C MET A 48 3.18 -1.71 -9.35
N LYS A 49 2.51 -1.42 -10.45
CA LYS A 49 1.64 -0.25 -10.59
C LYS A 49 0.26 -0.62 -11.10
N VAL A 50 -0.71 0.22 -10.81
CA VAL A 50 -2.05 0.15 -11.35
C VAL A 50 -2.51 1.54 -11.75
N GLU A 51 -3.18 1.63 -12.89
CA GLU A 51 -3.76 2.86 -13.41
C GLU A 51 -5.27 2.61 -13.63
N ARG A 52 -6.12 3.04 -12.70
CA ARG A 52 -7.58 3.07 -12.85
C ARG A 52 -8.06 4.52 -12.76
N HIS A 53 -8.38 5.09 -13.91
CA HIS A 53 -8.85 6.47 -13.98
C HIS A 53 -10.14 6.64 -13.19
N GLY A 54 -10.15 7.60 -12.25
CA GLY A 54 -11.33 7.96 -11.46
C GLY A 54 -11.60 7.09 -10.23
N GLU A 55 -10.78 6.05 -9.98
CA GLU A 55 -10.94 5.16 -8.83
C GLU A 55 -9.71 5.18 -7.92
N ALA A 56 -8.56 4.77 -8.46
CA ALA A 56 -7.31 4.64 -7.73
C ALA A 56 -6.16 4.44 -8.72
N THR A 57 -5.11 5.25 -8.60
CA THR A 57 -3.85 5.07 -9.34
C THR A 57 -2.72 5.05 -8.34
N GLY A 58 -1.81 4.09 -8.47
CA GLY A 58 -0.78 3.90 -7.47
C GLY A 58 0.22 2.81 -7.79
N PHE A 59 1.09 2.57 -6.83
CA PHE A 59 2.06 1.49 -6.87
C PHE A 59 2.23 0.84 -5.50
N VAL A 60 2.75 -0.38 -5.54
CA VAL A 60 3.31 -1.06 -4.37
C VAL A 60 4.68 -1.60 -4.75
N CYS A 61 5.65 -1.52 -3.85
CA CYS A 61 6.96 -2.11 -4.05
C CYS A 61 7.45 -2.87 -2.82
N PHE A 62 8.36 -3.80 -3.06
CA PHE A 62 9.09 -4.53 -2.03
C PHE A 62 10.54 -4.03 -2.03
N ASP A 63 11.03 -3.55 -0.89
CA ASP A 63 12.34 -2.93 -0.76
C ASP A 63 13.46 -3.95 -0.49
N ASP A 64 14.69 -3.45 -0.35
CA ASP A 64 15.89 -4.24 -0.07
C ASP A 64 16.02 -4.70 1.39
N HIS A 65 15.11 -4.26 2.26
CA HIS A 65 15.02 -4.62 3.68
C HIS A 65 13.87 -5.59 3.98
N GLY A 66 13.07 -5.94 2.99
CA GLY A 66 12.02 -6.94 3.08
C GLY A 66 10.68 -6.36 3.50
N ARG A 67 10.55 -5.04 3.36
CA ARG A 67 9.36 -4.25 3.67
C ARG A 67 8.70 -3.80 2.37
N ALA A 68 7.50 -3.26 2.51
CA ALA A 68 6.75 -2.72 1.40
C ALA A 68 6.52 -1.22 1.53
N THR A 69 6.31 -0.59 0.38
CA THR A 69 5.75 0.76 0.29
C THR A 69 4.53 0.70 -0.59
N VAL A 70 3.41 1.26 -0.12
CA VAL A 70 2.16 1.43 -0.86
C VAL A 70 1.91 2.92 -1.06
N ASP A 71 1.69 3.34 -2.29
CA ASP A 71 1.44 4.75 -2.64
C ASP A 71 0.31 4.81 -3.67
N PHE A 72 -0.84 5.33 -3.25
CA PHE A 72 -2.04 5.42 -4.07
C PHE A 72 -2.70 6.80 -3.94
N ALA A 73 -3.27 7.27 -5.04
CA ALA A 73 -3.95 8.56 -5.12
C ALA A 73 -5.26 8.49 -5.90
N GLY A 74 -6.08 9.52 -5.73
CA GLY A 74 -7.38 9.67 -6.39
C GLY A 74 -8.47 8.78 -5.80
N ILE A 75 -8.28 8.30 -4.56
CA ILE A 75 -9.24 7.42 -3.87
C ILE A 75 -10.36 8.30 -3.29
N PRO A 76 -11.64 7.93 -3.38
CA PRO A 76 -12.68 8.64 -2.62
C PRO A 76 -12.34 8.67 -1.12
N GLN A 77 -12.40 9.84 -0.48
CA GLN A 77 -11.98 10.03 0.91
C GLN A 77 -12.69 9.06 1.87
N THR A 78 -13.98 8.84 1.68
CA THR A 78 -14.79 7.94 2.51
C THR A 78 -14.37 6.48 2.35
N THR A 79 -14.00 6.06 1.14
CA THR A 79 -13.45 4.72 0.84
C THR A 79 -12.12 4.52 1.56
N LEU A 80 -11.20 5.50 1.49
CA LEU A 80 -9.91 5.42 2.18
C LEU A 80 -10.10 5.39 3.71
N GLY A 81 -10.99 6.24 4.25
CA GLY A 81 -11.28 6.26 5.68
C GLY A 81 -11.80 4.92 6.22
N ARG A 82 -12.73 4.29 5.50
CA ARG A 82 -13.23 2.94 5.86
C ARG A 82 -12.16 1.87 5.79
N THR A 83 -11.34 1.93 4.74
CA THR A 83 -10.21 1.00 4.56
C THR A 83 -9.29 1.05 5.79
N LEU A 84 -8.96 2.25 6.25
CA LEU A 84 -8.06 2.44 7.38
C LEU A 84 -8.69 2.07 8.72
N GLU A 85 -9.99 2.26 8.88
CA GLU A 85 -10.72 1.85 10.08
C GLU A 85 -10.67 0.32 10.28
N VAL A 86 -10.72 -0.46 9.20
CA VAL A 86 -10.60 -1.93 9.27
C VAL A 86 -9.21 -2.36 9.75
N ILE A 87 -8.16 -1.65 9.30
CA ILE A 87 -6.77 -2.01 9.55
C ILE A 87 -6.31 -1.55 10.93
N PHE A 88 -6.59 -0.31 11.27
CA PHE A 88 -6.06 0.35 12.48
C PHE A 88 -7.09 0.54 13.59
N GLY A 89 -8.38 0.33 13.28
CA GLY A 89 -9.48 0.61 14.19
C GLY A 89 -9.87 2.10 14.21
N CYS A 90 -11.06 2.36 14.78
CA CYS A 90 -11.55 3.73 14.97
C CYS A 90 -10.62 4.51 15.90
N GLY A 91 -10.33 5.77 15.55
CA GLY A 91 -9.59 6.69 16.42
C GLY A 91 -8.09 6.48 16.48
N TRP A 92 -7.51 5.65 15.60
CA TRP A 92 -6.07 5.59 15.39
C TRP A 92 -5.50 6.94 14.95
N PHE A 93 -6.29 7.70 14.19
CA PHE A 93 -5.97 9.06 13.77
C PHE A 93 -6.63 10.09 14.68
N GLU A 94 -5.92 11.19 14.97
CA GLU A 94 -6.37 12.23 15.92
C GLU A 94 -7.57 13.06 15.43
N GLU A 95 -8.09 12.78 14.23
CA GLU A 95 -9.16 13.53 13.53
C GLU A 95 -10.58 13.26 14.08
N GLY A 96 -10.70 12.54 15.19
CA GLY A 96 -11.97 12.27 15.86
C GLY A 96 -12.61 10.93 15.45
N PRO A 97 -13.88 10.70 15.85
CA PRO A 97 -14.50 9.36 15.80
C PRO A 97 -14.72 8.82 14.38
N GLU A 98 -14.80 9.70 13.38
CA GLU A 98 -14.98 9.34 11.96
C GLU A 98 -13.64 9.30 11.19
N GLY A 99 -12.52 9.63 11.86
CA GLY A 99 -11.16 9.57 11.30
C GLY A 99 -10.99 10.31 9.97
N ILE A 100 -10.20 9.73 9.07
CA ILE A 100 -9.92 10.28 7.73
C ILE A 100 -11.19 10.44 6.89
N ALA A 101 -12.25 9.67 7.12
CA ALA A 101 -13.48 9.76 6.33
C ALA A 101 -14.18 11.13 6.45
N ALA A 102 -13.95 11.86 7.55
CA ALA A 102 -14.54 13.17 7.81
C ALA A 102 -13.50 14.27 8.07
N ALA A 103 -12.21 13.94 7.97
CA ALA A 103 -11.13 14.89 8.16
C ALA A 103 -11.20 16.04 7.13
N PRO A 104 -10.89 17.30 7.52
CA PRO A 104 -10.82 18.40 6.57
C PRO A 104 -9.71 18.19 5.53
N PRO A 105 -9.69 18.95 4.42
CA PRO A 105 -8.57 18.91 3.48
C PRO A 105 -7.25 19.28 4.18
N GLY A 106 -6.22 18.47 3.94
CA GLY A 106 -4.95 18.58 4.66
C GLY A 106 -4.02 17.41 4.40
N THR A 107 -2.81 17.53 4.94
CA THR A 107 -1.82 16.44 4.96
C THR A 107 -1.63 16.00 6.39
N TYR A 108 -1.76 14.69 6.61
CA TYR A 108 -1.70 14.05 7.90
C TYR A 108 -0.58 13.02 7.89
N ASN A 109 0.30 13.12 8.88
CA ASN A 109 1.49 12.28 8.97
C ASN A 109 1.50 11.52 10.29
N TRP A 110 1.87 10.26 10.23
CA TRP A 110 2.07 9.43 11.42
C TRP A 110 3.29 8.55 11.24
N ASP A 111 4.07 8.44 12.30
CA ASP A 111 5.21 7.53 12.37
C ASP A 111 4.96 6.56 13.52
N ASP A 112 4.97 5.27 13.23
CA ASP A 112 4.97 4.23 14.26
C ASP A 112 6.41 3.96 14.69
N GLU A 113 6.80 4.52 15.84
CA GLU A 113 8.15 4.36 16.41
C GLU A 113 8.54 2.89 16.64
N ALA A 114 7.58 1.98 16.84
CA ALA A 114 7.86 0.57 17.11
C ALA A 114 8.24 -0.19 15.82
N THR A 115 7.61 0.15 14.70
CA THR A 115 7.82 -0.54 13.42
C THR A 115 8.67 0.26 12.45
N TYR A 116 8.90 1.56 12.70
CA TYR A 116 9.42 2.55 11.76
C TYR A 116 8.55 2.73 10.52
N THR A 117 7.27 2.39 10.62
CA THR A 117 6.33 2.64 9.53
C THR A 117 6.00 4.11 9.48
N GLU A 118 6.03 4.68 8.28
CA GLU A 118 5.67 6.08 8.04
C GLU A 118 4.40 6.12 7.19
N PHE A 119 3.47 6.99 7.57
CA PHE A 119 2.20 7.21 6.92
C PHE A 119 2.08 8.67 6.52
N GLU A 120 1.76 8.93 5.25
CA GLU A 120 1.28 10.22 4.78
C GLU A 120 -0.09 10.01 4.14
N ILE A 121 -1.10 10.69 4.66
CA ILE A 121 -2.44 10.73 4.07
C ILE A 121 -2.73 12.17 3.69
N LYS A 122 -3.13 12.38 2.43
CA LYS A 122 -3.53 13.70 1.96
C LYS A 122 -4.99 13.67 1.55
N VAL A 123 -5.80 14.51 2.17
CA VAL A 123 -7.20 14.75 1.82
C VAL A 123 -7.27 16.01 0.96
N GLU A 124 -7.80 15.88 -0.24
CA GLU A 124 -7.95 16.96 -1.21
C GLU A 124 -9.31 17.67 -1.05
N ALA A 125 -9.42 18.89 -1.60
CA ALA A 125 -10.65 19.68 -1.51
C ALA A 125 -11.83 19.11 -2.33
N ASP A 126 -11.57 18.17 -3.24
CA ASP A 126 -12.56 17.53 -4.11
C ASP A 126 -13.10 16.20 -3.54
N ALA A 127 -12.88 15.95 -2.25
CA ALA A 127 -13.24 14.72 -1.55
C ALA A 127 -12.52 13.46 -2.06
N THR A 128 -11.38 13.62 -2.74
CA THR A 128 -10.42 12.54 -2.95
C THR A 128 -9.33 12.56 -1.89
N ALA A 129 -8.63 11.44 -1.77
CA ALA A 129 -7.50 11.29 -0.88
C ALA A 129 -6.39 10.44 -1.52
N SER A 130 -5.21 10.55 -0.94
CA SER A 130 -4.06 9.70 -1.24
C SER A 130 -3.45 9.17 0.05
N ILE A 131 -2.76 8.05 -0.07
CA ILE A 131 -2.05 7.39 1.01
C ILE A 131 -0.68 6.94 0.53
N CYS A 132 0.34 7.27 1.31
CA CYS A 132 1.67 6.70 1.21
C CYS A 132 1.98 6.01 2.54
N MET A 133 2.19 4.69 2.50
CA MET A 133 2.60 3.86 3.62
C MET A 133 3.98 3.31 3.30
N SER A 134 5.00 3.74 4.02
CA SER A 134 6.40 3.34 3.81
C SER A 134 6.89 2.44 4.93
N TYR A 135 7.78 1.51 4.55
CA TYR A 135 8.44 0.59 5.48
C TYR A 135 7.49 -0.35 6.24
N VAL A 136 6.32 -0.65 5.67
CA VAL A 136 5.34 -1.58 6.24
C VAL A 136 5.75 -3.04 6.04
N THR A 137 5.16 -3.95 6.81
CA THR A 137 5.31 -5.38 6.51
C THR A 137 4.58 -5.74 5.20
N VAL A 138 4.97 -6.85 4.57
CA VAL A 138 4.23 -7.38 3.40
C VAL A 138 2.79 -7.72 3.78
N GLU A 139 2.56 -8.18 5.02
CA GLU A 139 1.23 -8.51 5.52
C GLU A 139 0.34 -7.28 5.59
N ASP A 140 0.80 -6.19 6.22
CA ASP A 140 0.04 -4.95 6.33
C ASP A 140 -0.25 -4.35 4.96
N ALA A 141 0.72 -4.39 4.04
CA ALA A 141 0.51 -3.95 2.65
C ALA A 141 -0.55 -4.79 1.94
N VAL A 142 -0.57 -6.11 2.14
CA VAL A 142 -1.57 -7.01 1.56
C VAL A 142 -2.97 -6.73 2.13
N VAL A 143 -3.08 -6.57 3.45
CA VAL A 143 -4.37 -6.23 4.10
C VAL A 143 -4.90 -4.90 3.59
N LEU A 144 -4.05 -3.87 3.50
CA LEU A 144 -4.41 -2.57 2.95
C LEU A 144 -4.91 -2.67 1.51
N LEU A 145 -4.17 -3.39 0.66
CA LEU A 145 -4.51 -3.56 -0.75
C LEU A 145 -5.83 -4.33 -0.93
N ASP A 146 -6.04 -5.40 -0.17
CA ASP A 146 -7.26 -6.22 -0.23
C ASP A 146 -8.50 -5.42 0.21
N GLU A 147 -8.39 -4.71 1.33
CA GLU A 147 -9.49 -3.89 1.84
C GLU A 147 -9.78 -2.69 0.93
N LEU A 148 -8.74 -2.02 0.41
CA LEU A 148 -8.93 -0.92 -0.54
C LEU A 148 -9.65 -1.42 -1.80
N GLN A 149 -9.26 -2.58 -2.33
CA GLN A 149 -9.92 -3.20 -3.48
C GLN A 149 -11.39 -3.52 -3.16
N HIS A 150 -11.67 -4.07 -1.98
CA HIS A 150 -13.03 -4.37 -1.53
C HIS A 150 -13.89 -3.10 -1.49
N GLN A 151 -13.43 -2.05 -0.80
CA GLN A 151 -14.16 -0.79 -0.66
C GLN A 151 -14.38 -0.06 -2.00
N LEU A 152 -13.43 -0.14 -2.94
CA LEU A 152 -13.59 0.44 -4.29
C LEU A 152 -14.68 -0.28 -5.10
N VAL A 153 -14.78 -1.61 -4.98
CA VAL A 153 -15.84 -2.40 -5.65
C VAL A 153 -17.20 -2.06 -5.06
N GLU A 154 -17.31 -1.96 -3.72
CA GLU A 154 -18.56 -1.58 -3.05
C GLU A 154 -18.99 -0.14 -3.42
N HIS A 155 -18.04 0.80 -3.47
CA HIS A 155 -18.33 2.17 -3.87
C HIS A 155 -18.86 2.25 -5.31
N SER A 156 -18.26 1.49 -6.23
CA SER A 156 -18.69 1.47 -7.63
C SER A 156 -20.10 0.88 -7.78
N ALA A 157 -20.44 -0.16 -7.00
CA ALA A 157 -21.77 -0.76 -7.02
C ALA A 157 -22.87 0.18 -6.51
N THR A 158 -22.57 1.02 -5.51
CA THR A 158 -23.54 1.98 -4.95
C THR A 158 -23.70 3.24 -5.80
N ALA A 159 -22.69 3.62 -6.58
CA ALA A 159 -22.77 4.74 -7.53
C ALA A 159 -23.65 4.44 -8.77
N GLU A 160 -23.94 3.16 -9.06
CA GLU A 160 -24.77 2.72 -10.19
C GLU A 160 -26.26 2.54 -9.85
N GLU A 161 -26.69 2.70 -8.59
CA GLU A 161 -28.12 2.66 -8.21
C GLU A 161 -28.76 4.07 -8.28
N PRO A 162 -29.75 4.31 -9.17
CA PRO A 162 -30.42 5.60 -9.36
C PRO A 162 -31.52 5.94 -8.33
#